data_AF-A0A820P0M3-F1
#
_entry.id   AF-A0A820P0M3-F1
#
_cell.length_a   1.000
_cell.length_b   1.000
_cell.length_c   1.000
_cell.angle_alpha   90.00
_cell.angle_beta   90.00
_cell.angle_gamma   90.00
#
_symmetry.space_group_name_H-M   'P 1'
#
loop_
_entity.id
_entity.type
_entity.pdbx_description
1 polymer ?
#
loop_
_entity_poly.entity_id
_entity_poly.type
_entity_poly.pdbx_seq_one_letter_code
_entity_poly.pdbx_strand_id
1 'polypeptide(L)'
;FLLLGHTDKEIQDWTQIQNLLGRLGKDSVRRRCYELSPLHIVVDKAHEAKDILRNYDLIRVSEISIGLAAFYSWAVTMIEEREKLLESQRKIEC
;
A
#
# COMPACT_ATOMS: atom_id res chain seq x y z
N PHE A 1 3.05 -1.31 3.89
CA PHE A 1 4.20 -0.43 4.19
C PHE A 1 5.07 -0.14 2.97
N LEU A 2 5.25 -1.08 2.04
CA LEU A 2 5.86 -0.84 0.71
C LEU A 2 5.32 0.43 0.03
N LEU A 3 3.99 0.55 -0.11
CA LEU A 3 3.33 1.72 -0.71
C LEU A 3 3.58 3.05 0.04
N LEU A 4 3.94 2.97 1.32
CA LEU A 4 4.23 4.15 2.15
C LEU A 4 5.71 4.58 2.05
N GLY A 5 6.51 3.92 1.19
CA GLY A 5 7.90 4.27 0.94
C GLY A 5 8.92 3.69 1.94
N HIS A 6 8.52 2.71 2.75
CA HIS A 6 9.48 1.98 3.60
C HIS A 6 10.33 1.03 2.76
N THR A 7 11.60 0.89 3.15
CA THR A 7 12.55 -0.01 2.51
C THR A 7 12.29 -1.46 2.90
N ASP A 8 12.77 -2.39 2.08
CA ASP A 8 12.58 -3.83 2.32
C ASP A 8 13.22 -4.26 3.65
N LYS A 9 14.34 -3.64 4.03
CA LYS A 9 15.01 -3.86 5.32
C LYS A 9 14.12 -3.49 6.52
N GLU A 10 13.31 -2.44 6.38
CA GLU A 10 12.41 -1.95 7.45
C GLU A 10 11.14 -2.80 7.62
N ILE A 11 10.83 -3.66 6.64
CA ILE A 11 9.58 -4.44 6.61
C ILE A 11 9.84 -5.96 6.52
N GLN A 12 11.09 -6.39 6.57
CA GLN A 12 11.47 -7.80 6.46
C GLN A 12 11.08 -8.60 7.72
N ASP A 13 10.97 -7.94 8.86
CA ASP A 13 10.69 -8.58 10.15
C ASP A 13 9.34 -8.12 10.74
N TRP A 14 8.60 -9.08 11.30
CA TRP A 14 7.28 -8.81 11.86
C TRP A 14 7.32 -7.83 13.05
N THR A 15 8.36 -7.90 13.89
CA THR A 15 8.54 -6.96 15.01
C THR A 15 8.71 -5.54 14.49
N GLN A 16 9.44 -5.36 13.38
CA GLN A 16 9.56 -4.05 12.74
C GLN A 16 8.21 -3.56 12.21
N ILE A 17 7.43 -4.43 11.56
CA ILE A 17 6.08 -4.08 11.11
C ILE A 17 5.19 -3.69 12.30
N GLN A 18 5.23 -4.42 13.41
CA GLN A 18 4.48 -4.09 14.63
C GLN A 18 4.89 -2.72 15.19
N ASN A 19 6.20 -2.42 15.22
CA ASN A 19 6.71 -1.11 15.63
C ASN A 19 6.21 0.01 14.71
N LEU A 20 6.13 -0.23 13.40
CA LEU A 20 5.56 0.73 12.45
C LEU A 20 4.05 0.95 12.68
N LEU A 21 3.31 -0.12 12.95
CA LEU A 21 1.88 -0.06 13.26
C LEU A 21 1.60 0.71 14.56
N GLY A 22 2.48 0.58 15.56
CA GLY A 22 2.36 1.24 16.86
C GLY A 22 2.70 2.74 16.87
N ARG A 23 3.17 3.32 15.75
CA ARG A 23 3.49 4.76 15.68
C ARG A 23 2.21 5.61 15.81
N LEU A 24 2.34 6.77 16.45
CA LEU A 24 1.24 7.68 16.75
C LEU A 24 1.39 9.04 16.07
N GLY A 25 0.31 9.83 16.07
CA GLY A 25 0.31 11.19 15.52
C GLY A 25 0.55 11.23 14.01
N LYS A 26 1.48 12.10 13.58
CA LYS A 26 1.86 12.26 12.16
C LYS A 26 2.41 10.98 11.54
N ASP A 27 3.04 10.13 12.35
CA ASP A 27 3.67 8.89 11.89
C ASP A 27 2.73 7.69 11.96
N SER A 28 1.49 7.87 12.44
CA SER A 28 0.51 6.80 12.49
C SER A 28 0.14 6.29 11.11
N VAL A 29 -0.01 4.97 10.99
CA VAL A 29 -0.33 4.31 9.71
C VAL A 29 -1.61 4.85 9.12
N ARG A 30 -2.66 5.01 9.94
CA ARG A 30 -3.94 5.57 9.51
C ARG A 30 -3.76 6.94 8.84
N ARG A 31 -3.01 7.85 9.48
CA ARG A 31 -2.79 9.19 8.95
C ARG A 31 -1.97 9.15 7.66
N ARG A 32 -0.90 8.36 7.64
CA ARG A 32 -0.07 8.20 6.44
C ARG A 32 -0.82 7.59 5.27
N CYS A 33 -1.71 6.61 5.50
CA CYS A 33 -2.56 6.06 4.46
C CYS A 33 -3.55 7.10 3.92
N TYR A 34 -4.07 7.97 4.78
CA TYR A 34 -5.00 9.04 4.40
C TYR A 34 -4.30 10.16 3.60
N GLU A 35 -3.08 10.53 3.98
CA GLU A 35 -2.31 11.60 3.33
C GLU A 35 -1.54 11.15 2.09
N LEU A 36 -1.41 9.84 1.85
CA LEU A 36 -0.69 9.32 0.69
C LEU A 36 -1.45 9.61 -0.60
N SER A 37 -0.82 10.35 -1.52
CA SER A 37 -1.30 10.47 -2.90
C SER A 37 -0.75 9.30 -3.75
N PRO A 38 -1.56 8.69 -4.64
CA PRO A 38 -1.08 7.65 -5.54
C PRO A 38 0.08 8.11 -6.42
N LEU A 39 0.13 9.40 -6.80
CA LEU A 39 1.21 9.99 -7.58
C LEU A 39 2.60 9.84 -6.94
N HIS A 40 2.66 9.79 -5.61
CA HIS A 40 3.91 9.68 -4.86
C HIS A 40 4.36 8.22 -4.66
N ILE A 41 3.56 7.25 -5.10
CA ILE A 41 3.93 5.84 -5.01
C ILE A 41 4.96 5.52 -6.12
N VAL A 42 6.08 4.92 -5.71
CA VAL A 42 7.08 4.40 -6.65
C VAL A 42 6.46 3.24 -7.43
N VAL A 43 6.53 3.29 -8.77
CA VAL A 43 5.87 2.31 -9.67
C VAL A 43 6.30 0.87 -9.34
N ASP A 44 7.60 0.63 -9.16
CA ASP A 44 8.12 -0.69 -8.83
C ASP A 44 7.56 -1.22 -7.51
N LYS A 45 7.38 -0.35 -6.51
CA LYS A 45 6.80 -0.72 -5.22
C LYS A 45 5.29 -0.97 -5.31
N ALA A 46 4.60 -0.33 -6.26
CA ALA A 46 3.20 -0.64 -6.55
C ALA A 46 3.06 -2.03 -7.19
N HIS A 47 3.91 -2.37 -8.15
CA HIS A 47 3.93 -3.70 -8.78
C HIS A 47 4.32 -4.80 -7.78
N GLU A 48 5.34 -4.56 -6.95
CA GLU A 48 5.75 -5.50 -5.89
C GLU A 48 4.60 -5.76 -4.91
N ALA A 49 3.92 -4.71 -4.46
CA ALA A 49 2.77 -4.84 -3.59
C ALA A 49 1.62 -5.60 -4.27
N LYS A 50 1.37 -5.37 -5.56
CA LYS A 50 0.36 -6.09 -6.36
C LYS A 50 0.68 -7.58 -6.42
N ASP A 51 1.95 -7.93 -6.64
CA ASP A 51 2.40 -9.33 -6.70
C ASP A 51 2.26 -10.06 -5.37
N ILE A 52 2.40 -9.36 -4.24
CA ILE A 52 2.13 -9.93 -2.92
C ILE A 52 0.62 -10.15 -2.75
N LEU A 53 -0.18 -9.12 -3.08
CA LEU A 53 -1.63 -9.12 -2.87
C LEU A 53 -2.37 -10.12 -3.76
N ARG A 54 -1.84 -10.48 -4.93
CA ARG A 54 -2.47 -11.45 -5.85
C ARG A 54 -2.77 -12.82 -5.23
N ASN A 55 -2.08 -13.17 -4.14
CA ASN A 55 -2.25 -14.45 -3.45
C ASN A 55 -3.41 -14.41 -2.43
N TYR A 56 -4.03 -13.25 -2.25
CA TYR A 56 -5.10 -13.01 -1.30
C TYR A 56 -6.32 -12.45 -2.02
N ASP A 57 -7.50 -12.64 -1.43
CA ASP A 57 -8.74 -12.06 -1.91
C ASP A 57 -9.47 -11.38 -0.75
N LEU A 58 -10.31 -10.40 -1.09
CA LEU A 58 -11.00 -9.58 -0.09
C LEU A 58 -11.89 -10.41 0.84
N ILE A 59 -12.51 -11.49 0.34
CA ILE A 59 -13.42 -12.32 1.15
C ILE A 59 -12.64 -12.99 2.26
N ARG A 60 -11.54 -13.70 1.93
CA ARG A 60 -10.68 -14.35 2.92
C ARG A 60 -10.07 -13.37 3.90
N VAL A 61 -9.66 -12.19 3.44
CA VAL A 61 -9.10 -11.16 4.32
C VAL A 61 -10.15 -10.62 5.29
N SER A 62 -11.40 -10.48 4.85
CA SER A 62 -12.52 -9.99 5.67
C SER A 62 -12.94 -10.97 6.77
N GLU A 63 -12.78 -12.28 6.53
CA GLU A 63 -13.03 -13.31 7.55
C GLU A 63 -12.08 -13.18 8.75
N ILE A 64 -10.87 -12.63 8.55
CA ILE A 64 -9.90 -12.42 9.63
C ILE A 64 -10.23 -11.16 10.43
N SER A 65 -10.43 -10.03 9.74
CA SER A 65 -10.74 -8.75 10.39
C SER A 65 -11.24 -7.70 9.41
N ILE A 66 -12.26 -6.95 9.82
CA ILE A 66 -12.76 -5.77 9.10
C ILE A 66 -11.65 -4.72 8.89
N GLY A 67 -10.78 -4.54 9.89
CA GLY A 67 -9.67 -3.58 9.77
C GLY A 67 -8.65 -4.00 8.71
N LEU A 68 -8.40 -5.30 8.60
CA LEU A 68 -7.51 -5.85 7.58
C LEU A 68 -8.15 -5.75 6.19
N ALA A 69 -9.46 -6.00 6.07
CA ALA A 69 -10.20 -5.81 4.82
C ALA A 69 -10.14 -4.35 4.35
N ALA A 70 -10.36 -3.39 5.25
CA ALA A 70 -10.23 -1.98 4.92
C ALA A 70 -8.82 -1.63 4.43
N PHE A 71 -7.78 -2.17 5.08
CA PHE A 71 -6.39 -1.93 4.70
C PHE A 71 -6.04 -2.59 3.35
N TYR A 72 -6.55 -3.80 3.09
CA TYR A 72 -6.41 -4.49 1.81
C TYR A 72 -7.05 -3.69 0.68
N SER A 73 -8.32 -3.28 0.85
CA SER A 73 -9.04 -2.49 -0.15
C SER A 73 -8.33 -1.17 -0.44
N TRP A 74 -7.85 -0.47 0.60
CA TRP A 74 -7.03 0.72 0.43
C TRP A 74 -5.78 0.44 -0.41
N ALA A 75 -5.03 -0.62 -0.11
CA ALA A 75 -3.80 -0.93 -0.85
C ALA A 75 -4.08 -1.23 -2.32
N VAL A 76 -5.12 -2.02 -2.62
CA VAL A 76 -5.54 -2.32 -4.00
C VAL A 76 -5.93 -1.06 -4.74
N THR A 77 -6.77 -0.20 -4.15
CA THR A 77 -7.19 1.06 -4.77
C THR A 77 -5.99 1.97 -5.09
N MET A 78 -5.06 2.12 -4.14
CA MET A 78 -3.87 2.96 -4.35
C MET A 78 -2.97 2.44 -5.49
N ILE A 79 -2.84 1.12 -5.62
CA ILE A 79 -2.08 0.49 -6.71
C ILE A 79 -2.77 0.75 -8.06
N GLU A 80 -4.07 0.48 -8.15
CA GLU A 80 -4.85 0.68 -9.38
C GLU A 80 -4.84 2.14 -9.84
N GLU A 81 -4.99 3.09 -8.90
CA GLU A 81 -4.90 4.52 -9.21
C GLU A 81 -3.51 4.90 -9.72
N ARG A 82 -2.45 4.35 -9.12
CA ARG A 82 -1.08 4.59 -9.60
C ARG A 82 -0.88 4.05 -11.02
N GLU A 83 -1.36 2.86 -11.33
CA GLU A 83 -1.28 2.28 -12.68
C GLU A 83 -2.03 3.16 -13.71
N LYS A 84 -3.25 3.61 -13.39
CA LYS A 84 -4.02 4.52 -14.26
C LYS A 84 -3.30 5.84 -14.52
N LEU A 85 -2.63 6.39 -13.51
CA LEU A 85 -1.85 7.63 -13.64
C LEU A 85 -0.63 7.43 -14.54
N LEU A 86 0.07 6.29 -14.40
CA LEU A 86 1.21 5.95 -15.26
C LEU A 86 0.78 5.82 -16.74
N GLU A 87 -0.34 5.14 -17.00
CA GLU A 87 -0.90 5.02 -18.34
C GLU A 87 -1.26 6.39 -18.94
N SER A 88 -1.81 7.29 -18.12
CA SER A 88 -2.18 8.64 -18.53
C SER A 88 -0.97 9.49 -18.86
N GLN A 89 0.12 9.39 -18.08
CA GLN A 89 1.40 10.06 -18.35
C GLN A 89 1.99 9.60 -19.69
N ARG A 90 2.02 8.28 -19.93
CA ARG A 90 2.56 7.71 -21.18
C ARG A 90 1.77 8.16 -22.42
N LYS A 91 0.46 8.40 -22.31
CA LYS A 91 -0.37 8.89 -23.41
C LYS A 91 -0.12 10.35 -23.77
N ILE A 92 0.44 11.15 -22.87
CA ILE A 92 0.75 12.57 -23.11
C ILE A 92 2.10 12.72 -23.82
N GLU A 93 3.01 11.77 -23.62
CA GLU A 93 4.37 11.79 -24.20
C GLU A 93 4.44 11.20 -25.63
N CYS A 94 3.36 10.59 -26.13
CA CYS A 94 3.23 10.07 -27.50
C CYS A 94 2.49 11.07 -28.41
#